data_AF-A0A9E4E7R6-F1
#
_entry.id   AF-A0A9E4E7R6-F1
#
_cell.length_a   1.000
_cell.length_b   1.000
_cell.length_c   1.000
_cell.angle_alpha   90.00
_cell.angle_beta   90.00
_cell.angle_gamma   90.00
#
_symmetry.space_group_name_H-M   'P 1'
#
loop_
_entity.id
_entity.type
_entity.pdbx_description
1 polymer ?
#
loop_
_entity_poly.entity_id
_entity_poly.type
_entity_poly.pdbx_seq_one_letter_code
_entity_poly.pdbx_strand_id
1 'polypeptide(L)'
;CCVVWNLTDTGPGIGGFCCVEGSHHLRLNPPAPIKDELHSSRHVVVPHAPAGSAIVRTSRLVHGNSVWCGPHQRRTLIFEYTTNVEADPDRRIAPPSESLTRRQSAILAHEGA
;
A
#
# COMPACT_ATOMS: atom_id res chain seq x y z
N CYS A 1 -5.44 5.05 -5.76
CA CYS A 1 -4.12 5.36 -5.14
C CYS A 1 -4.08 4.74 -3.75
N CYS A 2 -2.92 4.31 -3.25
CA CYS A 2 -2.81 3.76 -1.91
C CYS A 2 -1.62 4.37 -1.18
N VAL A 3 -1.81 4.68 0.10
CA VAL A 3 -0.76 5.15 1.01
C VAL A 3 -0.46 4.04 2.00
N VAL A 4 0.79 3.61 2.05
CA VAL A 4 1.31 2.61 2.99
C VAL A 4 2.13 3.36 4.03
N TRP A 5 1.61 3.49 5.24
CA TRP A 5 2.25 4.23 6.34
C TRP A 5 2.86 3.26 7.35
N ASN A 6 4.17 3.27 7.48
CA ASN A 6 4.88 2.38 8.40
C ASN A 6 4.87 2.93 9.83
N LEU A 7 4.44 2.09 10.77
CA LEU A 7 4.46 2.40 12.22
C LEU A 7 5.70 1.81 12.92
N THR A 8 6.41 0.91 12.24
CA THR A 8 7.70 0.36 12.68
C THR A 8 8.70 0.45 11.54
N ASP A 9 9.99 0.32 11.86
CA ASP A 9 11.04 0.42 10.85
C ASP A 9 10.91 -0.67 9.79
N THR A 10 11.07 -0.27 8.53
CA THR A 10 11.06 -1.16 7.36
C THR A 10 12.14 -0.73 6.37
N GLY A 11 12.56 -1.63 5.51
CA GLY A 11 13.51 -1.31 4.46
C GLY A 11 14.43 -2.47 4.09
N PRO A 12 15.50 -2.19 3.32
CA PRO A 12 16.49 -3.19 2.94
C PRO A 12 17.01 -3.96 4.16
N GLY A 13 17.04 -5.30 4.07
CA GLY A 13 17.51 -6.17 5.16
C GLY A 13 16.51 -6.39 6.32
N ILE A 14 15.52 -5.52 6.50
CA ILE A 14 14.45 -5.67 7.51
C ILE A 14 13.21 -6.31 6.89
N GLY A 15 12.91 -5.92 5.66
CA GLY A 15 11.70 -6.28 4.94
C GLY A 15 10.63 -5.19 5.00
N GLY A 16 9.51 -5.41 4.30
CA GLY A 16 8.42 -4.44 4.19
C GLY A 16 7.86 -4.35 2.78
N PHE A 17 7.37 -3.18 2.40
CA PHE A 17 6.89 -2.93 1.05
C PHE A 17 8.00 -3.16 0.02
N CYS A 18 7.69 -3.84 -1.08
CA CYS A 18 8.58 -3.95 -2.24
C CYS A 18 7.80 -3.68 -3.53
N CYS A 19 8.48 -3.21 -4.57
CA CYS A 19 7.86 -2.95 -5.86
C CYS A 19 8.82 -3.10 -7.04
N VAL A 20 8.25 -3.22 -8.24
CA VAL A 20 8.99 -3.06 -9.49
C VAL A 20 8.83 -1.61 -9.94
N GLU A 21 9.89 -0.83 -9.90
CA GLU A 21 9.87 0.59 -10.27
C GLU A 21 9.41 0.77 -11.73
N GLY A 22 8.64 1.83 -12.00
CA GLY A 22 8.13 2.13 -13.34
C GLY A 22 7.04 1.17 -13.88
N SER A 23 6.76 0.05 -13.19
CA SER A 23 5.81 -0.97 -13.68
C SER A 23 4.38 -0.48 -13.92
N HIS A 24 3.99 0.63 -13.29
CA HIS A 24 2.69 1.29 -13.50
C HIS A 24 2.47 1.83 -14.92
N HIS A 25 3.52 2.04 -15.71
CA HIS A 25 3.45 2.40 -17.12
C HIS A 25 3.43 1.19 -18.06
N LEU A 26 3.74 0.01 -17.55
CA LEU A 26 3.85 -1.18 -18.36
C LEU A 26 2.47 -1.82 -18.55
N ARG A 27 2.15 -2.26 -19.78
CA ARG A 27 1.00 -3.14 -20.04
C ARG A 27 1.37 -4.59 -19.75
N LEU A 28 2.06 -4.83 -18.64
CA LEU A 28 2.39 -6.19 -18.22
C LEU A 28 1.22 -6.71 -17.39
N ASN A 29 0.70 -7.87 -17.77
CA ASN A 29 0.00 -8.68 -16.80
C ASN A 29 1.04 -9.09 -15.75
N PRO A 30 0.75 -8.94 -14.45
CA PRO A 30 1.64 -9.49 -13.44
C PRO A 30 1.82 -10.99 -13.77
N PRO A 31 3.07 -11.48 -13.88
CA PRO A 31 3.28 -12.89 -14.16
C PRO A 31 2.61 -13.74 -13.08
N ALA A 32 2.17 -14.96 -13.43
CA ALA A 32 1.63 -15.95 -12.48
C ALA A 32 2.49 -15.98 -11.21
N PRO A 33 1.91 -16.15 -10.00
CA PRO A 33 2.57 -15.85 -8.74
C PRO A 33 3.97 -16.45 -8.66
N ILE A 34 4.98 -15.62 -8.97
CA ILE A 34 6.40 -15.97 -8.87
C ILE A 34 6.74 -15.77 -7.41
N LYS A 35 6.41 -16.77 -6.57
CA LYS A 35 6.47 -16.66 -5.12
C LYS A 35 7.89 -16.47 -4.58
N ASP A 36 8.91 -17.01 -5.25
CA ASP A 36 10.25 -17.09 -4.65
C ASP A 36 11.35 -16.37 -5.45
N GLU A 37 11.29 -16.36 -6.79
CA GLU A 37 12.39 -15.81 -7.62
C GLU A 37 12.38 -14.28 -7.78
N LEU A 38 11.25 -13.61 -7.54
CA LEU A 38 11.16 -12.14 -7.67
C LEU A 38 11.84 -11.39 -6.52
N HIS A 39 11.88 -11.97 -5.31
CA HIS A 39 12.51 -11.31 -4.16
C HIS A 39 14.02 -11.11 -4.32
N SER A 40 14.67 -11.91 -5.16
CA SER A 40 16.09 -11.79 -5.54
C SER A 40 16.31 -11.09 -6.89
N SER A 41 15.23 -10.69 -7.58
CA SER A 41 15.34 -9.98 -8.86
C SER A 41 15.89 -8.57 -8.63
N ARG A 42 16.90 -8.19 -9.42
CA ARG A 42 17.45 -6.81 -9.46
C ARG A 42 16.42 -5.73 -9.80
N HIS A 43 15.24 -6.13 -10.28
CA HIS A 43 14.15 -5.23 -10.67
C HIS A 43 13.16 -4.95 -9.54
N VAL A 44 13.28 -5.66 -8.40
CA VAL A 44 12.46 -5.42 -7.21
C VAL A 44 13.24 -4.56 -6.23
N VAL A 45 12.63 -3.45 -5.82
CA VAL A 45 13.19 -2.51 -4.86
C VAL A 45 12.41 -2.59 -3.54
N VAL A 46 13.16 -2.65 -2.44
CA VAL A 46 12.65 -2.44 -1.08
C VAL A 46 13.11 -1.05 -0.63
N PRO A 47 12.26 -0.01 -0.64
CA PRO A 47 12.67 1.32 -0.24
C PRO A 47 13.00 1.38 1.26
N HIS A 48 13.99 2.18 1.64
CA HIS A 48 14.24 2.49 3.04
C HIS A 48 13.11 3.38 3.57
N ALA A 49 12.35 2.87 4.54
CA ALA A 49 11.14 3.51 5.04
C ALA A 49 11.00 3.28 6.56
N PRO A 50 11.76 4.05 7.37
CA PRO A 50 11.70 3.97 8.84
C PRO A 50 10.31 4.32 9.37
N ALA A 51 10.07 4.06 10.66
CA ALA A 51 8.81 4.39 11.32
C ALA A 51 8.42 5.86 11.07
N GLY A 52 7.15 6.08 10.73
CA GLY A 52 6.61 7.38 10.34
C GLY A 52 6.63 7.65 8.84
N SER A 53 7.36 6.87 8.03
CA SER A 53 7.40 7.04 6.58
C SER A 53 6.09 6.64 5.89
N ALA A 54 5.73 7.35 4.82
CA ALA A 54 4.59 7.04 3.97
C ALA A 54 5.03 6.77 2.54
N ILE A 55 4.66 5.60 2.00
CA ILE A 55 4.88 5.23 0.60
C ILE A 55 3.57 5.42 -0.15
N VAL A 56 3.61 6.23 -1.21
CA VAL A 56 2.45 6.46 -2.09
C VAL A 56 2.62 5.62 -3.35
N ARG A 57 1.65 4.74 -3.63
CA ARG A 57 1.63 3.90 -4.84
C ARG A 57 0.39 4.14 -5.70
N THR A 58 0.55 3.95 -7.00
CA THR A 58 -0.57 3.86 -7.94
C THR A 58 -1.23 2.48 -7.85
N SER A 59 -2.45 2.33 -8.39
CA SER A 59 -3.16 1.04 -8.42
C SER A 59 -2.50 0.01 -9.34
N ARG A 60 -1.76 0.47 -10.36
CA ARG A 60 -1.12 -0.39 -11.38
C ARG A 60 0.32 -0.77 -11.06
N LEU A 61 0.90 -0.23 -9.99
CA LEU A 61 2.27 -0.58 -9.59
C LEU A 61 2.31 -2.05 -9.15
N VAL A 62 3.17 -2.84 -9.78
CA VAL A 62 3.47 -4.20 -9.32
C VAL A 62 4.22 -4.10 -8.01
N HIS A 63 3.66 -4.67 -6.94
CA HIS A 63 4.18 -4.57 -5.59
C HIS A 63 3.88 -5.83 -4.79
N GLY A 64 4.55 -5.95 -3.65
CA GLY A 64 4.37 -7.03 -2.70
C GLY A 64 4.96 -6.66 -1.35
N ASN A 65 5.19 -7.69 -0.54
CA ASN A 65 5.93 -7.57 0.70
C ASN A 65 7.17 -8.45 0.59
N SER A 66 8.35 -7.89 0.81
CA SER A 66 9.56 -8.69 0.93
C SER A 66 9.55 -9.50 2.23
N VAL A 67 10.38 -10.55 2.29
CA VAL A 67 10.58 -11.37 3.49
C VAL A 67 10.89 -10.47 4.69
N TRP A 68 10.23 -10.77 5.81
CA TRP A 68 10.42 -10.05 7.06
C TRP A 68 11.58 -10.67 7.85
N CYS A 69 12.61 -9.88 8.11
CA CYS A 69 13.81 -10.25 8.84
C CYS A 69 14.07 -9.32 10.04
N GLY A 70 13.17 -8.36 10.32
CA GLY A 70 13.30 -7.43 11.43
C GLY A 70 13.13 -8.10 12.81
N PRO A 71 13.84 -7.61 13.85
CA PRO A 71 13.72 -8.15 15.22
C PRO A 71 12.41 -7.75 15.93
N HIS A 72 11.53 -7.02 15.25
CA HIS A 72 10.27 -6.48 15.77
C HIS A 72 9.08 -6.94 14.93
N GLN A 73 7.87 -6.72 15.43
CA GLN A 73 6.66 -6.92 14.62
C GLN A 73 6.51 -5.81 13.57
N ARG A 74 6.20 -6.22 12.34
CA ARG A 74 5.79 -5.28 11.29
C ARG A 74 4.44 -4.67 11.63
N ARG A 75 4.34 -3.34 11.61
CA ARG A 75 3.07 -2.60 11.75
C ARG A 75 2.97 -1.52 10.67
N THR A 76 1.87 -1.53 9.94
CA THR A 76 1.64 -0.62 8.80
C THR A 76 0.15 -0.29 8.74
N LEU A 77 -0.18 0.98 8.48
CA LEU A 77 -1.53 1.41 8.10
C LEU A 77 -1.62 1.53 6.59
N ILE A 78 -2.71 1.05 6.00
CA ILE A 78 -2.92 1.09 4.56
C ILE A 78 -4.19 1.90 4.30
N PHE A 79 -4.03 3.06 3.65
CA PHE A 79 -5.14 3.91 3.24
C PHE A 79 -5.32 3.79 1.73
N GLU A 80 -6.41 3.15 1.33
CA GLU A 80 -6.78 3.01 -0.07
C GLU A 80 -7.74 4.14 -0.46
N TYR A 81 -7.30 4.97 -1.40
CA TYR A 81 -8.07 6.07 -1.97
C TYR A 81 -8.50 5.68 -3.37
N THR A 82 -9.80 5.53 -3.56
CA THR A 82 -10.39 5.10 -4.83
C THR A 82 -11.45 6.09 -5.28
N THR A 83 -11.82 6.03 -6.55
CA THR A 83 -13.01 6.75 -7.02
C THR A 83 -14.26 6.02 -6.53
N ASN A 84 -15.41 6.71 -6.43
CA ASN A 84 -16.64 6.05 -6.00
C ASN A 84 -17.05 4.87 -6.90
N VAL A 85 -16.65 4.88 -8.17
CA VAL A 85 -16.93 3.82 -9.15
C VAL A 85 -16.12 2.55 -8.88
N GLU A 86 -14.91 2.69 -8.38
CA GLU A 86 -13.97 1.60 -8.11
C GLU A 86 -13.96 1.19 -6.62
N ALA A 87 -14.89 1.71 -5.83
CA ALA A 87 -14.95 1.43 -4.41
C ALA A 87 -15.61 0.07 -4.14
N ASP A 88 -14.90 -0.81 -3.43
CA ASP A 88 -15.46 -2.02 -2.85
C ASP A 88 -16.31 -1.64 -1.61
N PRO A 89 -17.64 -1.84 -1.64
CA PRO A 89 -18.50 -1.49 -0.51
C PRO A 89 -18.12 -2.20 0.78
N ASP A 90 -17.62 -3.45 0.71
CA ASP A 90 -17.31 -4.28 1.87
C ASP A 90 -16.02 -3.85 2.57
N ARG A 91 -15.19 -3.05 1.90
CA ARG A 91 -13.91 -2.53 2.44
C ARG A 91 -14.02 -1.06 2.87
N ARG A 92 -15.20 -0.45 2.78
CA ARG A 92 -15.44 0.91 3.27
C ARG A 92 -15.42 0.93 4.80
N ILE A 93 -14.76 1.94 5.34
CA ILE A 93 -14.70 2.18 6.79
C ILE A 93 -15.87 3.08 7.15
N ALA A 94 -16.67 2.65 8.14
CA ALA A 94 -17.75 3.48 8.68
C ALA A 94 -17.18 4.79 9.26
N PRO A 95 -17.88 5.92 9.12
CA PRO A 95 -17.46 7.15 9.76
C PRO A 95 -17.31 6.94 11.28
N PRO A 96 -16.24 7.48 11.88
CA PRO A 96 -16.06 7.40 13.32
C PRO A 96 -17.08 8.33 14.02
N SER A 97 -17.28 8.17 15.33
CA SER A 97 -18.28 8.95 16.08
C SER A 97 -17.84 10.39 16.36
N GLU A 98 -16.55 10.69 16.18
CA GLU A 98 -15.93 11.98 16.37
C GLU A 98 -16.32 12.98 15.27
N SER A 99 -16.25 14.27 15.62
CA SER A 99 -16.47 15.35 14.66
C SER A 99 -15.40 15.33 13.56
N LEU A 100 -15.83 15.19 12.32
CA LEU A 100 -14.97 15.21 11.15
C LEU A 100 -14.86 16.61 10.55
N THR A 101 -13.68 16.94 10.01
CA THR A 101 -13.55 18.09 9.11
C THR A 101 -14.33 17.85 7.82
N ARG A 102 -14.70 18.94 7.12
CA ARG A 102 -15.37 18.87 5.80
C ARG A 102 -14.66 17.92 4.83
N ARG A 103 -13.32 17.93 4.80
CA ARG A 103 -12.55 17.07 3.90
C ARG A 103 -12.60 15.60 4.30
N GLN A 104 -12.51 15.28 5.59
CA GLN A 104 -12.63 13.90 6.07
C GLN A 104 -14.03 13.34 5.80
N SER A 105 -15.08 14.13 6.06
CA SER A 105 -16.45 13.76 5.72
C SER A 105 -16.60 13.49 4.22
N ALA A 106 -16.01 14.34 3.36
CA ALA A 106 -16.08 14.13 1.90
C ALA A 106 -15.36 12.85 1.44
N ILE A 107 -14.26 12.46 2.09
CA ILE A 107 -13.53 11.22 1.77
C ILE A 107 -14.33 9.97 2.19
N LEU A 108 -15.04 10.06 3.32
CA LEU A 108 -15.85 8.95 3.85
C LEU A 108 -17.30 8.95 3.31
N ALA A 109 -17.69 10.00 2.59
CA ALA A 109 -19.03 10.15 2.05
C ALA A 109 -19.36 9.07 1.01
N HIS A 110 -20.64 8.74 0.93
CA HIS A 110 -21.21 7.84 -0.06
C HIS A 110 -22.26 8.61 -0.87
N GLU A 111 -22.18 8.57 -2.19
CA GLU A 111 -23.31 9.00 -3.04
C GLU A 111 -24.29 7.84 -3.15
N GLY A 112 -25.44 7.94 -2.48
CA GLY A 112 -26.51 6.92 -2.50
C GLY A 112 -27.19 6.66 -1.15
N ALA A 113 -27.11 7.60 -0.20
CA ALA A 113 -27.93 7.63 1.01
C ALA A 113 -28.77 8.90 1.02
#